data_AF-A0A392NV51-F1
#
_entry.id   AF-A0A392NV51-F1
#
_cell.length_a   1.000
_cell.length_b   1.000
_cell.length_c   1.000
_cell.angle_alpha   90.00
_cell.angle_beta   90.00
_cell.angle_gamma   90.00
#
_symmetry.space_group_name_H-M   'P 1'
#
loop_
_entity.id
_entity.type
_entity.pdbx_description
1 polymer ?
#
loop_
_entity_poly.entity_id
_entity_poly.type
_entity_poly.pdbx_seq_one_letter_code
_entity_poly.pdbx_strand_id
1 'polypeptide(L)'
;MVHKLGAESVLPYLSPRLRGEKLLAGANFASAGIGILNDTGVQFLNIIRMYRQLDYFEEYQHRVASIIGPARTKKLINQALVLITVGGNDFVNNYYLVPYSARSRQYSLQDYVKFLIIEYRKLLQRIYDLGARRVIVTGTGPLGCVPAELGMRGTDEGCDAELQRASTLYNPQLQHM
;
A
#
# COMPACT_ATOMS: atom_id res chain seq x y z
N MET A 1 2.81 -11.46 10.14
CA MET A 1 1.95 -12.15 9.15
C MET A 1 2.69 -13.30 8.49
N VAL A 2 3.85 -13.07 7.86
CA VAL A 2 4.64 -14.11 7.15
C VAL A 2 5.04 -15.30 8.03
N HIS A 3 5.52 -15.05 9.26
CA HIS A 3 5.79 -16.11 10.24
C HIS A 3 4.55 -16.92 10.66
N LYS A 4 3.36 -16.29 10.71
CA LYS A 4 2.09 -16.98 11.01
C LYS A 4 1.59 -17.82 9.82
N LEU A 5 2.12 -17.58 8.63
CA LEU A 5 1.86 -18.36 7.42
C LEU A 5 2.95 -19.43 7.18
N GLY A 6 3.89 -19.60 8.11
CA GLY A 6 4.99 -20.57 7.99
C GLY A 6 6.06 -20.21 6.96
N ALA A 7 6.08 -18.97 6.46
CA ALA A 7 7.03 -18.50 5.46
C ALA A 7 8.15 -17.64 6.08
N GLU A 8 9.33 -17.63 5.45
CA GLU A 8 10.41 -16.71 5.80
C GLU A 8 10.09 -15.28 5.38
N SER A 9 10.56 -14.30 6.16
CA SER A 9 10.43 -12.89 5.81
C SER A 9 11.23 -12.56 4.55
N VAL A 10 10.57 -12.03 3.53
CA VAL A 10 11.21 -11.57 2.30
C VAL A 10 12.09 -10.34 2.54
N LEU A 11 13.14 -10.18 1.74
CA LEU A 11 14.03 -9.01 1.79
C LEU A 11 13.43 -7.83 1.02
N PRO A 12 13.76 -6.57 1.39
CA PRO A 12 13.46 -5.40 0.56
C PRO A 12 14.04 -5.57 -0.84
N TYR A 13 13.31 -5.15 -1.87
CA TYR A 13 13.71 -5.31 -3.27
C TYR A 13 15.08 -4.71 -3.58
N LEU A 14 15.33 -3.51 -3.03
CA LEU A 14 16.59 -2.78 -3.19
C LEU A 14 17.72 -3.25 -2.27
N SER A 15 17.50 -4.31 -1.47
CA SER A 15 18.53 -4.86 -0.61
C SER A 15 19.66 -5.47 -1.45
N PRO A 16 20.94 -5.13 -1.19
CA PRO A 16 22.06 -5.76 -1.89
C PRO A 16 22.16 -7.27 -1.62
N ARG A 17 21.47 -7.76 -0.58
CA ARG A 17 21.39 -9.17 -0.22
C ARG A 17 20.34 -9.96 -1.01
N LEU A 18 19.41 -9.29 -1.71
CA LEU A 18 18.40 -9.95 -2.54
C LEU A 18 18.99 -10.29 -3.92
N ARG A 19 19.68 -11.42 -4.00
CA ARG A 19 20.37 -11.91 -5.21
C ARG A 19 20.26 -13.43 -5.33
N GLY A 20 20.44 -13.95 -6.53
CA GLY A 20 20.41 -15.39 -6.81
C GLY A 20 19.09 -16.03 -6.38
N GLU A 21 19.16 -17.22 -5.79
CA GLU A 21 17.98 -17.99 -5.37
C GLU A 21 17.11 -17.28 -4.32
N LYS A 22 17.65 -16.30 -3.58
CA LYS A 22 16.85 -15.49 -2.64
C LYS A 22 15.74 -14.71 -3.34
N LEU A 23 15.88 -14.43 -4.64
CA LEU A 23 14.81 -13.84 -5.44
C LEU A 23 13.59 -14.79 -5.53
N LEU A 24 13.80 -16.10 -5.49
CA LEU A 24 12.72 -17.09 -5.62
C LEU A 24 11.85 -17.17 -4.36
N ALA A 25 12.35 -16.71 -3.21
CA ALA A 25 11.58 -16.61 -1.98
C ALA A 25 10.60 -15.42 -1.96
N GLY A 26 10.79 -14.44 -2.84
CA GLY A 26 9.98 -13.22 -2.94
C GLY A 26 10.74 -11.95 -2.55
N ALA A 27 10.05 -10.82 -2.62
CA ALA A 27 10.62 -9.50 -2.33
C ALA A 27 9.58 -8.57 -1.68
N ASN A 28 10.06 -7.63 -0.86
CA ASN A 28 9.24 -6.55 -0.30
C ASN A 28 9.50 -5.23 -1.06
N PHE A 29 8.46 -4.68 -1.67
CA PHE A 29 8.51 -3.42 -2.42
C PHE A 29 8.04 -2.20 -1.62
N ALA A 30 7.50 -2.41 -0.42
CA ALA A 30 6.84 -1.38 0.36
C ALA A 30 7.79 -0.24 0.74
N SER A 31 7.26 0.98 0.74
CA SER A 31 7.93 2.21 1.17
C SER A 31 7.04 2.92 2.19
N ALA A 32 7.64 3.36 3.31
CA ALA A 32 6.90 4.07 4.34
C ALA A 32 6.45 5.45 3.84
N GLY A 33 5.31 5.93 4.34
CA GLY A 33 4.78 7.27 4.04
C GLY A 33 4.03 7.40 2.71
N ILE A 34 4.13 6.42 1.81
CA ILE A 34 3.39 6.46 0.53
C ILE A 34 1.90 6.15 0.70
N GLY A 35 1.10 6.64 -0.24
CA GLY A 35 -0.32 6.32 -0.37
C GLY A 35 -0.68 5.66 -1.69
N ILE A 36 -1.98 5.49 -1.88
CA ILE A 36 -2.61 5.14 -3.16
C ILE A 36 -2.34 6.25 -4.16
N LEU A 37 -2.47 7.50 -3.72
CA LEU A 37 -2.24 8.67 -4.56
C LEU A 37 -0.75 9.00 -4.65
N ASN A 38 -0.33 9.46 -5.83
CA ASN A 38 1.07 9.74 -6.12
C ASN A 38 1.62 10.98 -5.36
N ASP A 39 0.73 11.88 -4.92
CA ASP A 39 1.06 13.06 -4.12
C ASP A 39 0.95 12.83 -2.60
N THR A 40 0.52 11.64 -2.16
CA THR A 40 0.53 11.31 -0.73
C THR A 40 1.97 11.15 -0.25
N GLY A 41 2.29 11.76 0.89
CA GLY A 41 3.61 11.64 1.51
C GLY A 41 4.68 12.55 0.91
N VAL A 42 4.32 13.58 0.14
CA VAL A 42 5.27 14.56 -0.46
C VAL A 42 6.19 15.26 0.55
N GLN A 43 5.76 15.37 1.80
CA GLN A 43 6.57 15.87 2.92
C GLN A 43 7.76 14.95 3.25
N PHE A 44 7.70 13.68 2.83
CA PHE A 44 8.78 12.72 2.96
C PHE A 44 9.58 12.70 1.65
N LEU A 45 10.75 13.36 1.66
CA LEU A 45 11.56 13.57 0.46
C LEU A 45 11.89 12.26 -0.29
N ASN A 46 12.25 11.21 0.44
CA ASN A 46 12.77 9.96 -0.10
C ASN A 46 11.75 8.82 0.03
N ILE A 47 10.70 8.85 -0.80
CA ILE A 47 9.67 7.80 -0.86
C ILE A 47 9.61 7.14 -2.24
N ILE A 48 9.41 5.81 -2.25
CA ILE A 48 9.22 5.03 -3.48
C ILE A 48 7.72 4.88 -3.70
N ARG A 49 7.15 5.78 -4.50
CA ARG A 49 5.70 5.85 -4.77
C ARG A 49 5.17 4.57 -5.39
N MET A 50 3.85 4.35 -5.28
CA MET A 50 3.22 3.08 -5.65
C MET A 50 3.54 2.63 -7.09
N TYR A 51 3.41 3.52 -8.08
CA TYR A 51 3.75 3.16 -9.47
C TYR A 51 5.21 2.73 -9.62
N ARG A 52 6.14 3.34 -8.87
CA ARG A 52 7.54 2.93 -8.88
C ARG A 52 7.75 1.56 -8.23
N GLN A 53 6.96 1.22 -7.21
CA GLN A 53 6.96 -0.13 -6.62
C GLN A 53 6.45 -1.17 -7.62
N LEU A 54 5.49 -0.82 -8.49
CA LEU A 54 5.01 -1.68 -9.57
C LEU A 54 6.06 -1.86 -10.67
N ASP A 55 6.80 -0.80 -11.04
CA ASP A 55 7.96 -0.93 -11.93
C ASP A 55 9.00 -1.89 -11.37
N TYR A 56 9.29 -1.79 -10.06
CA TYR A 56 10.20 -2.72 -9.40
C TYR A 56 9.67 -4.14 -9.34
N PHE A 57 8.35 -4.32 -9.26
CA PHE A 57 7.75 -5.65 -9.35
C PHE A 57 7.94 -6.25 -10.74
N GLU A 58 7.77 -5.47 -11.80
CA GLU A 58 8.06 -5.90 -13.18
C GLU A 58 9.55 -6.21 -13.38
N GLU A 59 10.45 -5.35 -12.89
CA GLU A 59 11.90 -5.58 -12.91
C GLU A 59 12.29 -6.85 -12.13
N TYR A 60 11.67 -7.09 -10.98
CA TYR A 60 11.83 -8.32 -10.21
C TYR A 60 11.46 -9.56 -11.03
N GLN A 61 10.37 -9.53 -11.81
CA GLN A 61 10.00 -10.64 -12.67
C GLN A 61 11.05 -10.92 -13.73
N HIS A 62 11.63 -9.88 -14.35
CA HIS A 62 12.74 -10.04 -15.29
C HIS A 62 13.96 -10.68 -14.62
N ARG A 63 14.33 -10.22 -13.42
CA ARG A 63 15.45 -10.80 -12.65
C ARG A 63 15.23 -12.26 -12.29
N VAL A 64 14.00 -12.64 -11.92
CA VAL A 64 13.64 -14.04 -11.66
C VAL A 64 13.66 -14.86 -12.95
N ALA A 65 13.17 -14.31 -14.06
CA ALA A 65 13.20 -14.97 -15.38
C ALA A 65 14.62 -15.26 -15.86
N SER A 66 15.60 -14.43 -15.53
CA SER A 66 17.01 -14.72 -15.81
C SER A 66 17.56 -15.93 -15.04
N ILE A 67 16.89 -16.38 -13.98
CA ILE A 67 17.30 -17.53 -13.16
C ILE A 67 16.56 -18.81 -13.59
N ILE A 68 15.22 -18.73 -13.71
CA ILE A 68 14.37 -19.93 -13.91
C ILE A 68 13.66 -19.96 -15.27
N GLY A 69 13.85 -18.95 -16.11
CA GLY A 69 13.20 -18.82 -17.40
C GLY A 69 11.78 -18.23 -17.34
N PRO A 70 11.29 -17.58 -18.42
CA PRO A 70 10.03 -16.84 -18.42
C PRO A 70 8.79 -17.67 -18.05
N ALA A 71 8.71 -18.90 -18.55
CA ALA A 71 7.56 -19.77 -18.31
C ALA A 71 7.41 -20.16 -16.83
N ARG A 72 8.53 -20.47 -16.16
CA ARG A 72 8.53 -20.79 -14.72
C ARG A 72 8.29 -19.54 -13.88
N THR A 73 8.84 -18.39 -14.27
CA THR A 73 8.55 -17.10 -13.61
C THR A 73 7.07 -16.79 -13.66
N LYS A 74 6.42 -16.88 -14.82
CA LYS A 74 4.98 -16.65 -14.95
C LYS A 74 4.18 -17.55 -14.01
N LYS A 75 4.53 -18.84 -13.92
CA LYS A 75 3.89 -19.78 -12.99
C LYS A 75 4.12 -19.37 -11.53
N LEU A 76 5.35 -18.99 -11.17
CA LEU A 76 5.71 -18.55 -9.83
C LEU A 76 4.92 -17.30 -9.42
N ILE A 77 4.84 -16.28 -10.28
CA ILE A 77 4.10 -15.04 -10.01
C ILE A 77 2.60 -15.30 -9.89
N ASN A 78 2.03 -16.12 -10.77
CA ASN A 78 0.61 -16.49 -10.68
C ASN A 78 0.26 -17.20 -9.37
N GLN A 79 1.20 -17.97 -8.80
CA GLN A 79 0.99 -18.74 -7.57
C GLN A 79 1.37 -17.97 -6.29
N ALA A 80 2.18 -16.91 -6.43
CA ALA A 80 2.63 -16.08 -5.34
C ALA A 80 1.47 -15.35 -4.66
N LEU A 81 1.62 -15.14 -3.35
CA LEU A 81 0.72 -14.32 -2.56
C LEU A 81 1.24 -12.88 -2.53
N VAL A 82 0.46 -11.94 -3.08
CA VAL A 82 0.74 -10.51 -3.01
C VAL A 82 -0.04 -9.91 -1.85
N LEU A 83 0.65 -9.27 -0.91
CA LEU A 83 0.04 -8.53 0.19
C LEU A 83 0.21 -7.04 -0.09
N ILE A 84 -0.89 -6.29 -0.04
CA ILE A 84 -0.90 -4.85 -0.24
C ILE A 84 -1.50 -4.20 1.00
N THR A 85 -0.79 -3.21 1.53
CA THR A 85 -1.22 -2.41 2.68
C THR A 85 -0.90 -0.96 2.39
N VAL A 86 -1.93 -0.21 1.97
CA VAL A 86 -1.84 1.21 1.59
C VAL A 86 -3.23 1.86 1.80
N GLY A 87 -3.27 3.18 1.91
CA GLY A 87 -4.51 3.94 2.09
C GLY A 87 -4.50 4.80 3.35
N GLY A 88 -3.88 4.34 4.44
CA GLY A 88 -3.86 5.09 5.70
C GLY A 88 -3.15 6.44 5.58
N ASN A 89 -2.05 6.49 4.83
CA ASN A 89 -1.30 7.73 4.58
C ASN A 89 -2.09 8.71 3.71
N ASP A 90 -3.00 8.25 2.85
CA ASP A 90 -3.84 9.15 2.05
C ASP A 90 -4.77 9.98 2.92
N PHE A 91 -5.08 9.51 4.14
CA PHE A 91 -5.79 10.29 5.14
C PHE A 91 -4.82 11.09 6.02
N VAL A 92 -3.96 10.41 6.78
CA VAL A 92 -3.12 11.06 7.82
C VAL A 92 -2.07 11.99 7.22
N ASN A 93 -1.44 11.55 6.12
CA ASN A 93 -0.29 12.21 5.51
C ASN A 93 -0.65 12.97 4.23
N ASN A 94 -1.95 13.17 3.96
CA ASN A 94 -2.43 13.97 2.84
C ASN A 94 -3.71 14.75 3.19
N TYR A 95 -4.85 14.08 3.37
CA TYR A 95 -6.13 14.75 3.62
C TYR A 95 -6.19 15.52 4.95
N TYR A 96 -5.70 14.93 6.05
CA TYR A 96 -5.73 15.50 7.41
C TYR A 96 -4.38 16.06 7.87
N LEU A 97 -3.37 16.07 6.99
CA LEU A 97 -1.98 16.44 7.33
C LEU A 97 -1.87 17.81 8.02
N VAL A 98 -2.63 18.79 7.53
CA VAL A 98 -2.76 20.13 8.12
C VAL A 98 -4.21 20.58 8.06
N PRO A 99 -4.65 21.50 8.94
CA PRO A 99 -5.94 22.16 8.80
C PRO A 99 -6.08 22.74 7.39
N TYR A 100 -7.22 22.46 6.73
CA TYR A 100 -7.48 22.90 5.35
C TYR A 100 -6.37 22.52 4.35
N SER A 101 -5.85 21.30 4.45
CA SER A 101 -4.97 20.71 3.45
C SER A 101 -5.49 20.93 2.02
N ALA A 102 -4.60 20.94 1.02
CA ALA A 102 -5.02 21.09 -0.38
C ALA A 102 -6.08 20.04 -0.77
N ARG A 103 -5.96 18.81 -0.27
CA ARG A 103 -6.91 17.73 -0.54
C ARG A 103 -8.27 17.92 0.14
N SER A 104 -8.30 18.34 1.40
CA SER A 104 -9.56 18.61 2.11
C SER A 104 -10.32 19.82 1.57
N ARG A 105 -9.62 20.77 0.91
CA ARG A 105 -10.24 21.87 0.17
C ARG A 105 -10.76 21.46 -1.21
N GLN A 106 -10.17 20.43 -1.81
CA GLN A 106 -10.54 19.96 -3.15
C GLN A 106 -11.74 19.01 -3.11
N TYR A 107 -11.86 18.19 -2.06
CA TYR A 107 -12.87 17.15 -1.95
C TYR A 107 -13.51 17.13 -0.57
N SER A 108 -14.81 16.87 -0.53
CA SER A 108 -15.45 16.37 0.68
C SER A 108 -14.86 15.02 1.07
N LEU A 109 -14.95 14.61 2.34
CA LEU A 109 -14.43 13.30 2.77
C LEU A 109 -15.05 12.14 1.99
N GLN A 110 -16.35 12.22 1.69
CA GLN A 110 -17.06 11.18 0.93
C GLN A 110 -16.55 11.07 -0.50
N ASP A 111 -16.35 12.21 -1.18
CA ASP A 111 -15.87 12.21 -2.56
C ASP A 111 -14.39 11.84 -2.64
N TYR A 112 -13.60 12.21 -1.63
CA TYR A 112 -12.22 11.79 -1.50
C TYR A 112 -12.10 10.27 -1.33
N VAL A 113 -12.93 9.66 -0.48
CA VAL A 113 -12.96 8.20 -0.33
C VAL A 113 -13.32 7.52 -1.65
N LYS A 114 -14.34 8.00 -2.37
CA LYS A 114 -14.69 7.46 -3.70
C LYS A 114 -13.52 7.59 -4.68
N PHE A 115 -12.84 8.72 -4.68
CA PHE A 115 -11.66 8.96 -5.50
C PHE A 115 -10.53 7.97 -5.17
N LEU A 116 -10.24 7.74 -3.89
CA LEU A 116 -9.25 6.74 -3.46
C LEU A 116 -9.59 5.33 -3.94
N ILE A 117 -10.87 4.92 -3.85
CA ILE A 117 -11.30 3.59 -4.32
C ILE A 117 -11.11 3.45 -5.83
N ILE A 118 -11.42 4.50 -6.62
CA ILE A 118 -11.21 4.50 -8.07
C ILE A 118 -9.71 4.36 -8.41
N GLU A 119 -8.85 5.12 -7.75
CA GLU A 119 -7.40 5.04 -7.99
C GLU A 119 -6.83 3.70 -7.52
N TYR A 120 -7.32 3.15 -6.41
CA TYR A 120 -6.88 1.85 -5.92
C TYR A 120 -7.28 0.72 -6.89
N ARG A 121 -8.48 0.78 -7.48
CA ARG A 121 -8.89 -0.17 -8.55
C ARG A 121 -7.89 -0.20 -9.69
N LYS A 122 -7.39 0.97 -10.14
CA LYS A 122 -6.38 1.04 -11.22
C LYS A 122 -5.07 0.36 -10.82
N LEU A 123 -4.62 0.56 -9.58
CA LEU A 123 -3.41 -0.08 -9.08
C LEU A 123 -3.56 -1.60 -8.99
N LEU A 124 -4.70 -2.09 -8.49
CA LEU A 124 -4.98 -3.53 -8.44
C LEU A 124 -5.11 -4.14 -9.82
N GLN A 125 -5.72 -3.42 -10.77
CA GLN A 125 -5.76 -3.85 -12.16
C GLN A 125 -4.34 -3.98 -12.72
N ARG A 126 -3.45 -3.01 -12.48
CA ARG A 126 -2.06 -3.10 -12.92
C ARG A 126 -1.33 -4.29 -12.29
N ILE A 127 -1.56 -4.59 -11.01
CA ILE A 127 -0.99 -5.76 -10.32
C ILE A 127 -1.51 -7.07 -10.94
N TYR A 128 -2.79 -7.12 -11.29
CA TYR A 128 -3.39 -8.25 -11.99
C TYR A 128 -2.80 -8.41 -13.41
N ASP A 129 -2.60 -7.31 -14.14
CA ASP A 129 -2.00 -7.32 -15.49
C ASP A 129 -0.55 -7.82 -15.44
N LEU A 130 0.18 -7.52 -14.35
CA LEU A 130 1.51 -8.05 -14.05
C LEU A 130 1.52 -9.52 -13.61
N GLY A 131 0.38 -10.21 -13.62
CA GLY A 131 0.29 -11.66 -13.40
C GLY A 131 -0.07 -12.08 -11.97
N ALA A 132 -0.23 -11.16 -11.02
CA ALA A 132 -0.68 -11.55 -9.69
C ALA A 132 -2.11 -12.10 -9.73
N ARG A 133 -2.35 -13.24 -9.07
CA ARG A 133 -3.68 -13.87 -9.01
C ARG A 133 -4.20 -14.05 -7.59
N ARG A 134 -3.32 -13.97 -6.59
CA ARG A 134 -3.67 -14.13 -5.18
C ARG A 134 -3.24 -12.87 -4.45
N VAL A 135 -4.19 -11.95 -4.26
CA VAL A 135 -3.92 -10.63 -3.68
C VAL A 135 -4.71 -10.49 -2.39
N ILE A 136 -4.02 -10.15 -1.30
CA ILE A 136 -4.65 -9.73 -0.05
C ILE A 136 -4.50 -8.22 0.03
N VAL A 137 -5.64 -7.56 0.13
CA VAL A 137 -5.75 -6.12 0.31
C VAL A 137 -6.19 -5.86 1.75
N THR A 138 -5.45 -5.02 2.47
CA THR A 138 -5.86 -4.59 3.81
C THR A 138 -6.57 -3.24 3.75
N GLY A 139 -7.61 -3.10 4.58
CA GLY A 139 -8.21 -1.81 4.86
C GLY A 139 -7.32 -0.94 5.74
N THR A 140 -7.80 0.26 6.03
CA THR A 140 -7.16 1.11 7.04
C THR A 140 -7.40 0.55 8.44
N GLY A 141 -6.39 0.70 9.31
CA GLY A 141 -6.60 0.58 10.74
C GLY A 141 -7.45 1.74 11.29
N PRO A 142 -7.70 1.78 12.61
CA PRO A 142 -8.43 2.88 13.23
C PRO A 142 -7.60 4.17 13.16
N LEU A 143 -7.90 5.04 12.18
CA LEU A 143 -7.07 6.20 11.87
C LEU A 143 -7.06 7.23 13.02
N GLY A 144 -8.18 7.40 13.72
CA GLY A 144 -8.25 8.29 14.87
C GLY A 144 -7.42 7.83 16.07
N CYS A 145 -7.00 6.55 16.09
CA CYS A 145 -6.19 5.97 17.15
C CYS A 145 -4.70 5.91 16.79
N VAL A 146 -4.29 6.47 15.65
CA VAL A 146 -2.87 6.52 15.29
C VAL A 146 -2.15 7.38 16.33
N PRO A 147 -0.99 6.94 16.89
CA PRO A 147 -0.33 7.65 17.99
C PRO A 147 -0.06 9.14 17.74
N ALA A 148 0.30 9.50 16.51
CA ALA A 148 0.51 10.90 16.13
C ALA A 148 -0.79 11.73 16.22
N GLU A 149 -1.92 11.17 15.78
CA GLU A 149 -3.22 11.83 15.81
C GLU A 149 -3.77 11.91 17.23
N LEU A 150 -3.56 10.87 18.05
CA LEU A 150 -3.84 10.94 19.49
C LEU A 150 -3.06 12.06 20.19
N GLY A 151 -1.78 12.24 19.84
CA GLY A 151 -0.96 13.32 20.42
C GLY A 151 -1.38 14.72 19.99
N MET A 152 -1.93 14.88 18.78
CA MET A 152 -2.31 16.19 18.22
C MET A 152 -3.79 16.56 18.43
N ARG A 153 -4.67 15.56 18.44
CA ARG A 153 -6.13 15.71 18.38
C ARG A 153 -6.87 14.85 19.41
N GLY A 154 -6.15 14.01 20.15
CA GLY A 154 -6.74 13.18 21.19
C GLY A 154 -7.40 14.05 22.26
N THR A 155 -8.54 13.57 22.75
CA THR A 155 -9.23 14.13 23.91
C THR A 155 -9.23 13.10 25.03
N ASP A 156 -9.74 13.45 26.21
CA ASP A 156 -9.95 12.50 27.30
C ASP A 156 -10.88 11.33 26.90
N GLU A 157 -11.63 11.48 25.79
CA GLU A 157 -12.53 10.47 25.21
C GLU A 157 -11.83 9.46 24.28
N GLY A 158 -10.52 9.62 24.01
CA GLY A 158 -9.70 8.68 23.24
C GLY A 158 -9.46 9.09 21.79
N CYS A 159 -9.76 8.20 20.84
CA CYS A 159 -9.42 8.35 19.42
C CYS A 159 -10.18 9.48 18.73
N ASP A 160 -9.55 10.17 17.78
CA ASP A 160 -10.19 11.27 17.04
C ASP A 160 -11.37 10.75 16.19
N ALA A 161 -12.57 11.29 16.44
CA ALA A 161 -13.81 10.83 15.83
C ALA A 161 -13.89 11.11 14.32
N GLU A 162 -13.32 12.22 13.86
CA GLU A 162 -13.38 12.62 12.44
C GLU A 162 -12.43 11.76 11.59
N LEU A 163 -11.22 11.49 12.07
CA LEU A 163 -10.34 10.53 11.43
C LEU A 163 -10.89 9.11 11.50
N GLN A 164 -11.54 8.74 12.61
CA GLN A 164 -12.19 7.44 12.73
C GLN A 164 -13.33 7.28 11.71
N ARG A 165 -14.07 8.36 11.43
CA ARG A 165 -15.10 8.39 10.38
C ARG A 165 -14.52 8.09 9.00
N ALA A 166 -13.31 8.56 8.68
CA ALA A 166 -12.65 8.25 7.42
C ALA A 166 -12.43 6.74 7.24
N SER A 167 -11.95 6.03 8.27
CA SER A 167 -11.83 4.57 8.25
C SER A 167 -13.17 3.87 8.03
N THR A 168 -14.21 4.32 8.73
CA THR A 168 -15.57 3.75 8.66
C THR A 168 -16.23 3.96 7.30
N LEU A 169 -15.90 5.04 6.59
CA LEU A 169 -16.38 5.29 5.22
C LEU A 169 -15.59 4.50 4.17
N TYR A 170 -14.27 4.39 4.35
CA TYR A 170 -13.36 3.80 3.36
C TYR A 170 -13.39 2.28 3.36
N ASN A 171 -13.29 1.64 4.53
CA ASN A 171 -13.14 0.18 4.64
C ASN A 171 -14.31 -0.61 4.02
N PRO A 172 -15.60 -0.23 4.18
CA PRO A 172 -16.69 -0.92 3.51
C PRO A 172 -16.64 -0.79 1.99
N GLN A 173 -16.31 0.39 1.46
CA GLN A 173 -16.21 0.58 0.00
C GLN A 173 -15.07 -0.23 -0.61
N LEU A 174 -13.97 -0.41 0.12
CA LEU A 174 -12.87 -1.27 -0.28
C LEU A 174 -13.28 -2.75 -0.40
N GLN A 175 -14.19 -3.22 0.45
CA GLN A 175 -14.70 -4.60 0.41
C GLN A 175 -15.60 -4.86 -0.80
N HIS A 176 -16.25 -3.82 -1.34
CA HIS A 176 -17.13 -3.89 -2.52
C HIS A 176 -16.42 -3.48 -3.82
N MET A 177 -15.09 -3.39 -3.78
CA MET A 177 -14.26 -2.93 -4.89
C MET A 177 -14.22 -3.93 -6.04
#